data_AF-A0A8G1IYU3-F1
#
_entry.id   AF-A0A8G1IYU3-F1
#
_cell.length_a   1.000
_cell.length_b   1.000
_cell.length_c   1.000
_cell.angle_alpha   90.00
_cell.angle_beta   90.00
_cell.angle_gamma   90.00
#
_symmetry.space_group_name_H-M   'P 1'
#
loop_
_entity.id
_entity.type
_entity.pdbx_description
1 polymer ?
#
loop_
_entity_poly.entity_id
_entity_poly.type
_entity_poly.pdbx_seq_one_letter_code
_entity_poly.pdbx_strand_id
1 'polypeptide(L)'
;MSQSFTPGLGTLLRRLVAHLDRAVDEAYAEAGLDYRATFTPVTRALLAADSMSVREIAAAVGTTHSAASQTVAQMRRAGLLDSAAGPDGRERRVRLSDQARRRLPVIEEQWRRTADAADALSREIGVDLAAAVTAALETVHARPFLEPAAAGPFPRPTRWMSPAEQTAALQGLADLVERHYVFANDAADYAAEIRRWPLVEPGVSTAEFAEALTDALRRRDRHFKITWGEPDQTARSTPDETAAAPSLDFRRDGETGIIAVRQFADADDPDAAEEARACLERLADRRAAVIDLRGTPGGWPSMAELLAGPFLGPRPVPIVTFMSREGPEASSSSRPDPRFAALDSMPLYLVVNERTGSAAESFAYALQSTGRATVVGTATAGAANPGRSFADPSGFWIFIATGAPIDPRTATNWEGVGVRPDVETAGDALDTALRLAKAARR
;
A
#
# COMPACT_ATOMS: atom_id res chain seq x y z
N MET A 1 -16.78 26.66 5.84
CA MET A 1 -15.46 26.91 6.44
C MET A 1 -14.51 27.29 5.30
N SER A 2 -14.12 28.56 5.18
CA SER A 2 -13.15 28.97 4.16
C SER A 2 -11.77 28.45 4.57
N GLN A 3 -11.20 27.52 3.81
CA GLN A 3 -9.80 27.15 4.00
C GLN A 3 -8.94 28.39 3.74
N SER A 4 -8.24 28.87 4.77
CA SER A 4 -7.27 29.94 4.64
C SER A 4 -6.13 29.45 3.75
N PHE A 5 -5.91 30.13 2.62
CA PHE A 5 -4.78 29.83 1.74
C PHE A 5 -3.47 30.13 2.47
N THR A 6 -2.70 29.09 2.78
CA THR A 6 -1.32 29.23 3.27
C THR A 6 -0.37 29.31 2.07
N PRO A 7 0.26 30.46 1.79
CA PRO A 7 1.19 30.57 0.67
C PRO A 7 2.40 29.66 0.90
N GLY A 8 2.78 28.89 -0.13
CA GLY A 8 4.00 28.09 -0.10
C GLY A 8 5.26 28.96 0.00
N LEU A 9 6.37 28.36 0.44
CA LEU A 9 7.65 29.03 0.72
C LEU A 9 8.14 29.91 -0.44
N GLY A 10 8.09 29.40 -1.68
CA GLY A 10 8.50 30.19 -2.85
C GLY A 10 7.66 31.46 -3.08
N THR A 11 6.38 31.44 -2.69
CA THR A 11 5.50 32.62 -2.78
C THR A 11 5.83 33.63 -1.68
N LEU A 12 6.17 33.18 -0.47
CA LEU A 12 6.61 34.04 0.62
C LEU A 12 7.93 34.74 0.28
N LEU A 13 8.93 33.99 -0.22
CA LEU A 13 10.24 34.55 -0.62
C LEU A 13 10.12 35.60 -1.72
N ARG A 14 9.32 35.35 -2.77
CA ARG A 14 9.08 36.33 -3.83
C ARG A 14 8.41 37.61 -3.31
N ARG A 15 7.45 37.49 -2.38
CA ARG A 15 6.78 38.64 -1.77
C ARG A 15 7.76 39.47 -0.92
N LEU A 16 8.62 38.81 -0.15
CA LEU A 16 9.63 39.47 0.67
C LEU A 16 10.60 40.27 -0.21
N VAL A 17 11.21 39.66 -1.23
CA VAL A 17 12.12 40.35 -2.15
C VAL A 17 11.45 41.55 -2.82
N ALA A 18 10.21 41.38 -3.31
CA ALA A 18 9.47 42.47 -3.94
C ALA A 18 9.08 43.62 -2.98
N HIS A 19 9.07 43.39 -1.67
CA HIS A 19 8.84 44.44 -0.69
C HIS A 19 10.15 45.20 -0.40
N LEU A 20 11.25 44.46 -0.20
CA LEU A 20 12.57 45.03 0.05
C LEU A 20 13.08 45.87 -1.14
N ASP A 21 12.95 45.36 -2.37
CA ASP A 21 13.38 46.07 -3.57
C ASP A 21 12.66 47.42 -3.73
N ARG A 22 11.35 47.46 -3.41
CA ARG A 22 10.56 48.69 -3.47
C ARG A 22 11.03 49.73 -2.46
N ALA A 23 11.28 49.32 -1.22
CA ALA A 23 11.77 50.23 -0.18
C ALA A 23 13.14 50.81 -0.54
N VAL A 24 14.02 50.00 -1.14
CA VAL A 24 15.34 50.46 -1.62
C VAL A 24 15.20 51.40 -2.82
N ASP A 25 14.30 51.13 -3.77
CA ASP A 25 14.01 52.03 -4.89
C ASP A 25 13.48 53.40 -4.42
N GLU A 26 12.59 53.40 -3.42
CA GLU A 26 12.07 54.63 -2.79
C GLU A 26 13.19 55.45 -2.14
N ALA A 27 14.12 54.80 -1.43
CA ALA A 27 15.27 55.46 -0.81
C ALA A 27 16.23 56.10 -1.86
N TYR A 28 16.43 55.45 -3.02
CA TYR A 28 17.18 56.05 -4.12
C TYR A 28 16.46 57.27 -4.70
N ALA A 29 15.15 57.21 -4.88
CA ALA A 29 14.36 58.32 -5.38
C ALA A 29 14.39 59.54 -4.44
N GLU A 30 14.28 59.33 -3.13
CA GLU A 30 14.40 60.38 -2.11
C GLU A 30 15.79 61.03 -2.09
N ALA A 31 16.84 60.26 -2.39
CA ALA A 31 18.20 60.76 -2.55
C ALA A 31 18.44 61.48 -3.90
N GLY A 32 17.41 61.62 -4.74
CA GLY A 32 17.49 62.25 -6.07
C GLY A 32 18.27 61.42 -7.09
N LEU A 33 18.40 60.10 -6.87
CA LEU A 33 19.11 59.19 -7.75
C LEU A 33 18.15 58.49 -8.72
N ASP A 34 18.40 58.65 -10.02
CA ASP A 34 17.83 57.79 -11.06
C ASP A 34 18.58 56.45 -11.07
N TYR A 35 18.31 55.63 -10.06
CA TYR A 35 18.97 54.35 -9.79
C TYR A 35 17.98 53.35 -9.18
N ARG A 36 18.16 52.06 -9.45
CA ARG A 36 17.28 50.99 -8.96
C ARG A 36 18.03 49.94 -8.15
N ALA A 37 17.36 49.33 -7.17
CA ALA A 37 17.85 48.21 -6.36
C ALA A 37 18.45 47.11 -7.25
N THR A 38 17.75 46.74 -8.32
CA THR A 38 18.17 45.74 -9.30
C THR A 38 19.46 46.08 -10.07
N PHE A 39 19.90 47.33 -10.08
CA PHE A 39 21.18 47.74 -10.70
C PHE A 39 22.38 47.49 -9.78
N THR A 40 22.14 47.30 -8.47
CA THR A 40 23.19 47.16 -7.44
C THR A 40 24.11 45.97 -7.69
N PRO A 41 23.61 44.74 -7.97
CA PRO A 41 24.49 43.59 -8.18
C PRO A 41 25.40 43.76 -9.42
N VAL A 42 24.85 44.31 -10.51
CA VAL A 42 25.61 44.58 -11.75
C VAL A 42 26.66 45.66 -11.51
N THR A 43 26.32 46.71 -10.76
CA THR A 43 27.26 47.79 -10.43
C THR A 43 28.40 47.27 -9.57
N ARG A 44 28.11 46.45 -8.54
CA ARG A 44 29.14 45.81 -7.71
C ARG A 44 30.06 44.89 -8.51
N ALA A 45 29.51 44.10 -9.43
CA ALA A 45 30.32 43.26 -10.32
C ALA A 45 31.29 44.09 -11.19
N LEU A 46 30.81 45.21 -11.73
CA LEU A 46 31.62 46.14 -12.54
C LEU A 46 32.55 47.07 -11.73
N LEU A 47 32.40 47.13 -10.40
CA LEU A 47 33.41 47.74 -9.53
C LEU A 47 34.55 46.76 -9.23
N ALA A 48 34.24 45.46 -9.16
CA ALA A 48 35.24 44.41 -8.99
C ALA A 48 36.05 44.11 -10.27
N ALA A 49 35.52 44.46 -11.44
CA ALA A 49 36.17 44.27 -12.73
C ALA A 49 35.95 45.47 -13.67
N ASP A 50 37.00 45.96 -14.33
CA ASP A 50 36.96 47.18 -15.18
C ASP A 50 35.93 47.14 -16.32
N SER A 51 35.65 45.95 -16.87
CA SER A 51 34.57 45.72 -17.84
C SER A 51 34.16 44.25 -17.86
N MET A 52 32.90 43.97 -18.18
CA MET A 52 32.36 42.61 -18.25
C MET A 52 31.41 42.45 -19.44
N SER A 53 31.31 41.23 -19.99
CA SER A 53 30.25 40.86 -20.92
C SER A 53 28.96 40.50 -20.17
N VAL A 54 27.83 40.47 -20.89
CA VAL A 54 26.52 40.11 -20.27
C VAL A 54 26.55 38.70 -19.67
N ARG A 55 27.30 37.78 -20.28
CA ARG A 55 27.50 36.42 -19.77
C ARG A 55 28.28 36.42 -18.46
N GLU A 56 29.37 37.17 -18.39
CA GLU A 56 30.18 37.32 -17.18
C GLU A 56 29.35 37.96 -16.05
N ILE A 57 28.54 38.97 -16.36
CA ILE A 57 27.63 39.62 -15.39
C ILE A 57 26.58 38.62 -14.87
N ALA A 58 25.96 37.83 -15.74
CA ALA A 58 24.96 36.83 -15.35
C ALA A 58 25.55 35.80 -14.37
N ALA A 59 26.78 35.33 -14.65
CA ALA A 59 27.50 34.40 -13.79
C ALA A 59 27.86 35.03 -12.44
N ALA A 60 28.40 36.25 -12.44
CA ALA A 60 28.83 36.93 -11.21
C ALA A 60 27.67 37.30 -10.28
N VAL A 61 26.51 37.65 -10.84
CA VAL A 61 25.30 38.03 -10.07
C VAL A 61 24.46 36.81 -9.68
N GLY A 62 24.69 35.64 -10.27
CA GLY A 62 23.90 34.44 -10.04
C GLY A 62 22.49 34.53 -10.64
N THR A 63 22.34 35.17 -11.80
CA THR A 63 21.05 35.32 -12.49
C THR A 63 21.07 34.72 -13.90
N THR A 64 19.91 34.64 -14.55
CA THR A 64 19.82 34.16 -15.94
C THR A 64 20.41 35.18 -16.93
N HIS A 65 20.92 34.69 -18.06
CA HIS A 65 21.42 35.56 -19.13
C HIS A 65 20.37 36.59 -19.61
N SER A 66 19.08 36.20 -19.66
CA SER A 66 17.99 37.10 -20.05
C SER A 66 17.79 38.24 -19.04
N ALA A 67 17.75 37.92 -17.75
CA ALA A 67 17.59 38.92 -16.68
C ALA A 67 18.78 39.89 -16.62
N ALA A 68 20.01 39.39 -16.75
CA ALA A 68 21.22 40.22 -16.82
C ALA A 68 21.19 41.16 -18.05
N SER A 69 20.82 40.64 -19.23
CA SER A 69 20.71 41.42 -20.46
C SER A 69 19.70 42.57 -20.33
N GLN A 70 18.52 42.30 -19.76
CA GLN A 70 17.50 43.31 -19.52
C GLN A 70 17.99 44.40 -18.56
N THR A 71 18.67 44.02 -17.48
CA THR A 71 19.23 44.96 -16.50
C THR A 71 20.29 45.84 -17.13
N VAL A 72 21.23 45.27 -17.90
CA VAL A 72 22.26 46.02 -18.64
C VAL A 72 21.63 46.99 -19.65
N ALA A 73 20.58 46.57 -20.36
CA ALA A 73 19.87 47.44 -21.30
C ALA A 73 19.15 48.61 -20.60
N GLN A 74 18.64 48.40 -19.39
CA GLN A 74 18.04 49.45 -18.57
C GLN A 74 19.09 50.44 -18.07
N MET A 75 20.20 49.93 -17.52
CA MET A 75 21.30 50.77 -17.03
C MET A 75 21.95 51.61 -18.15
N ARG A 76 22.07 51.05 -19.36
CA ARG A 76 22.51 51.82 -20.55
C ARG A 76 21.56 52.97 -20.87
N ARG A 77 20.25 52.74 -20.84
CA ARG A 77 19.24 53.79 -21.07
C ARG A 77 19.29 54.89 -20.01
N ALA A 78 19.63 54.54 -18.77
CA ALA A 78 19.84 55.49 -17.68
C ALA A 78 21.20 56.22 -17.73
N GLY A 79 22.04 55.97 -18.75
CA GLY A 79 23.36 56.59 -18.89
C GLY A 79 24.42 56.07 -17.91
N LEU A 80 24.17 54.93 -17.26
CA LEU A 80 25.04 54.37 -16.22
C LEU A 80 26.15 53.45 -16.77
N LEU A 81 26.04 53.01 -18.02
CA LEU A 81 26.99 52.08 -18.64
C LEU A 81 27.47 52.57 -20.00
N ASP A 82 28.78 52.48 -20.20
CA ASP A 82 29.44 52.70 -21.49
C ASP A 82 29.82 51.37 -22.14
N SER A 83 30.01 51.40 -23.47
CA SER A 83 30.55 50.25 -24.20
C SER A 83 32.06 50.17 -24.03
N ALA A 84 32.58 48.94 -23.90
CA ALA A 84 34.00 48.63 -23.87
C ALA A 84 34.31 47.53 -24.91
N ALA A 85 35.48 47.61 -25.54
CA ALA A 85 35.96 46.56 -26.42
C ALA A 85 36.44 45.35 -25.60
N GLY A 86 36.08 44.15 -26.04
CA GLY A 86 36.64 42.92 -25.47
C GLY A 86 38.11 42.74 -25.80
N PRO A 87 38.84 41.89 -25.05
CA PRO A 87 40.26 41.59 -25.30
C PRO A 87 40.54 41.06 -26.71
N ASP A 88 39.53 40.45 -27.35
CA ASP A 88 39.58 39.86 -28.69
C ASP A 88 38.92 40.74 -29.78
N GLY A 89 38.42 41.93 -29.43
CA GLY A 89 37.71 42.86 -30.32
C GLY A 89 36.35 42.37 -30.84
N ARG A 90 35.91 41.16 -30.49
CA ARG A 90 34.67 40.54 -30.96
C ARG A 90 33.58 40.54 -29.90
N GLU A 91 33.95 40.47 -28.62
CA GLU A 91 33.00 40.51 -27.51
C GLU A 91 32.63 41.96 -27.13
N ARG A 92 31.33 42.28 -27.11
CA ARG A 92 30.81 43.58 -26.65
C ARG A 92 30.71 43.57 -25.12
N ARG A 93 31.55 44.37 -24.46
CA ARG A 93 31.57 44.50 -22.99
C ARG A 93 30.93 45.81 -22.54
N VAL A 94 30.62 45.90 -21.25
CA VAL A 94 30.13 47.11 -20.58
C VAL A 94 31.01 47.47 -19.41
N ARG A 95 31.08 48.77 -19.10
CA ARG A 95 31.75 49.33 -17.93
C ARG A 95 30.91 50.46 -17.34
N LEU A 96 31.16 50.82 -16.09
CA LEU A 96 30.52 51.99 -15.48
C LEU A 96 30.95 53.28 -16.20
N SER A 97 29.96 54.10 -16.56
CA SER A 97 30.19 55.41 -17.17
C SER A 97 30.78 56.40 -16.16
N ASP A 98 31.38 57.50 -16.65
CA ASP A 98 31.86 58.57 -15.77
C ASP A 98 30.73 59.18 -14.93
N GLN A 99 29.50 59.20 -15.47
CA GLN A 99 28.31 59.62 -14.74
C GLN A 99 27.98 58.67 -13.59
N ALA A 100 28.04 57.34 -13.82
CA ALA A 100 27.86 56.37 -12.75
C ALA A 100 28.95 56.52 -11.69
N ARG A 101 30.22 56.68 -12.10
CA ARG A 101 31.36 56.86 -11.19
C ARG A 101 31.25 58.10 -10.31
N ARG A 102 30.79 59.23 -10.85
CA ARG A 102 30.52 60.44 -10.05
C ARG A 102 29.40 60.27 -9.03
N ARG A 103 28.45 59.37 -9.28
CA ARG A 103 27.33 59.07 -8.36
C ARG A 103 27.67 58.00 -7.32
N LEU A 104 28.79 57.28 -7.48
CA LEU A 104 29.19 56.19 -6.58
C LEU A 104 29.23 56.58 -5.11
N PRO A 105 29.77 57.74 -4.67
CA PRO A 105 29.81 58.07 -3.25
C PRO A 105 28.41 58.12 -2.61
N VAL A 106 27.41 58.61 -3.36
CA VAL A 106 26.02 58.65 -2.88
C VAL A 106 25.39 57.26 -2.91
N ILE A 107 25.66 56.47 -3.95
CA ILE A 107 25.17 55.10 -4.09
C ILE A 107 25.75 54.18 -2.99
N GLU A 108 27.04 54.30 -2.69
CA GLU A 108 27.73 53.54 -1.65
C GLU A 108 27.24 53.90 -0.25
N GLU A 109 26.97 55.19 0.02
CA GLU A 109 26.33 55.61 1.27
C GLU A 109 24.91 55.03 1.40
N GLN A 110 24.13 54.97 0.31
CA GLN A 110 22.83 54.30 0.32
C GLN A 110 22.98 52.79 0.56
N TRP A 111 24.00 52.13 -0.02
CA TRP A 111 24.27 50.72 0.26
C TRP A 111 24.58 50.45 1.72
N ARG A 112 25.35 51.33 2.35
CA ARG A 112 25.68 51.24 3.78
C ARG A 112 24.41 51.35 4.64
N ARG A 113 23.54 52.31 4.34
CA ARG A 113 22.24 52.48 5.03
C ARG A 113 21.31 51.29 4.84
N THR A 114 21.24 50.73 3.64
CA THR A 114 20.45 49.52 3.37
C THR A 114 21.00 48.31 4.13
N ALA A 115 22.31 48.18 4.26
CA ALA A 115 22.92 47.14 5.09
C ALA A 115 22.56 47.32 6.58
N ASP A 116 22.70 48.54 7.12
CA ASP A 116 22.31 48.85 8.50
C ASP A 116 20.81 48.52 8.77
N ALA A 117 19.94 48.81 7.79
CA ALA A 117 18.51 48.50 7.87
C ALA A 117 18.23 46.99 7.82
N ALA A 118 18.97 46.23 7.00
CA ALA A 118 18.86 44.78 6.95
C ALA A 118 19.30 44.11 8.26
N ASP A 119 20.36 44.64 8.90
CA ASP A 119 20.83 44.18 10.21
C ASP A 119 19.83 44.54 11.32
N ALA A 120 19.17 45.70 11.24
CA ALA A 120 18.09 46.08 12.14
C ALA A 120 16.89 45.12 12.01
N LEU A 121 16.46 44.83 10.77
CA LEU A 121 15.39 43.87 10.51
C LEU A 121 15.72 42.48 11.07
N SER A 122 16.95 42.00 10.84
CA SER A 122 17.40 40.69 11.35
C SER A 122 17.36 40.61 12.88
N ARG A 123 17.72 41.70 13.57
CA ARG A 123 17.60 41.80 15.04
C ARG A 123 16.15 41.81 15.50
N GLU A 124 15.27 42.51 14.78
CA GLU A 124 13.85 42.63 15.12
C GLU A 124 13.12 41.28 15.00
N ILE A 125 13.39 40.53 13.93
CA ILE A 125 12.78 39.21 13.72
C ILE A 125 13.47 38.08 14.50
N GLY A 126 14.59 38.37 15.17
CA GLY A 126 15.38 37.40 15.93
C GLY A 126 16.06 36.32 15.09
N VAL A 127 16.24 36.56 13.79
CA VAL A 127 16.85 35.63 12.83
C VAL A 127 17.84 36.40 11.96
N ASP A 128 19.08 35.90 11.89
CA ASP A 128 20.05 36.35 10.89
C ASP A 128 19.60 35.88 9.50
N LEU A 129 18.85 36.74 8.81
CA LEU A 129 18.23 36.41 7.53
C LEU A 129 19.28 36.16 6.45
N ALA A 130 20.41 36.87 6.49
CA ALA A 130 21.50 36.70 5.54
C ALA A 130 22.19 35.33 5.72
N ALA A 131 22.47 34.94 6.96
CA ALA A 131 23.03 33.61 7.27
C ALA A 131 22.03 32.50 6.91
N ALA A 132 20.74 32.67 7.23
CA ALA A 132 19.71 31.68 6.95
C ALA A 132 19.51 31.44 5.44
N VAL A 133 19.46 32.50 4.64
CA VAL A 133 19.34 32.38 3.18
C VAL A 133 20.60 31.79 2.55
N THR A 134 21.79 32.20 3.04
CA THR A 134 23.08 31.62 2.58
C THR A 134 23.12 30.11 2.83
N ALA A 135 22.81 29.66 4.05
CA ALA A 135 22.78 28.25 4.41
C ALA A 135 21.76 27.45 3.57
N ALA A 136 20.58 28.04 3.29
CA ALA A 136 19.58 27.41 2.44
C ALA A 136 20.07 27.26 0.99
N LEU A 137 20.70 28.29 0.42
CA LEU A 137 21.26 28.25 -0.93
C LEU A 137 22.38 27.22 -1.06
N GLU A 138 23.31 27.18 -0.09
CA GLU A 138 24.39 26.18 -0.05
C GLU A 138 23.83 24.76 0.03
N THR A 139 22.81 24.54 0.85
CA THR A 139 22.17 23.23 1.01
C THR A 139 21.52 22.77 -0.29
N VAL A 140 20.74 23.63 -0.95
CA VAL A 140 20.06 23.29 -2.22
C VAL A 140 21.05 23.09 -3.37
N HIS A 141 22.21 23.74 -3.32
CA HIS A 141 23.26 23.52 -4.31
C HIS A 141 24.00 22.21 -4.07
N ALA A 142 24.23 21.82 -2.82
CA ALA A 142 25.00 20.64 -2.45
C ALA A 142 24.24 19.32 -2.59
N ARG A 143 22.90 19.33 -2.55
CA ARG A 143 22.06 18.12 -2.70
C ARG A 143 20.81 18.38 -3.52
N PRO A 144 20.23 17.37 -4.18
CA PRO A 144 18.91 17.51 -4.81
C PRO A 144 17.89 18.04 -3.79
N PHE A 145 17.23 19.15 -4.12
CA PHE A 145 16.20 19.74 -3.24
C PHE A 145 15.06 18.77 -2.92
N LEU A 146 14.76 17.90 -3.89
CA LEU A 146 13.88 16.77 -3.72
C LEU A 146 14.76 15.51 -3.64
N GLU A 147 14.90 14.94 -2.44
CA GLU A 147 15.30 13.53 -2.37
C GLU A 147 14.13 12.66 -2.83
N PRO A 148 14.38 11.49 -3.45
CA PRO A 148 13.35 10.46 -3.59
C PRO A 148 13.08 9.86 -2.20
N ALA A 149 12.44 10.63 -1.32
CA ALA A 149 12.05 10.18 -0.01
C ALA A 149 10.77 9.36 -0.13
N ALA A 150 10.82 8.10 0.33
CA ALA A 150 9.84 7.31 1.11
C ALA A 150 8.30 7.40 0.85
N ALA A 151 7.79 8.35 0.09
CA ALA A 151 6.47 8.32 -0.49
C ALA A 151 6.54 7.33 -1.66
N GLY A 152 5.61 6.37 -1.67
CA GLY A 152 5.47 5.41 -2.75
C GLY A 152 5.42 6.07 -4.15
N PRO A 153 5.49 5.27 -5.22
CA PRO A 153 5.50 5.79 -6.58
C PRO A 153 4.39 6.82 -6.77
N PHE A 154 4.69 7.92 -7.47
CA PHE A 154 3.67 8.85 -7.97
C PHE A 154 2.52 8.02 -8.54
N PRO A 155 1.26 8.27 -8.13
CA PRO A 155 0.13 7.53 -8.69
C PRO A 155 0.19 7.68 -10.20
N ARG A 156 0.44 6.56 -10.89
CA ARG A 156 0.47 6.57 -12.35
C ARG A 156 -0.90 7.04 -12.80
N PRO A 157 -0.99 7.94 -13.80
CA PRO A 157 -2.28 8.39 -14.28
C PRO A 157 -3.08 7.18 -14.75
N THR A 158 -4.12 6.89 -13.98
CA THR A 158 -5.11 5.87 -14.25
C THR A 158 -5.73 6.18 -15.62
N ARG A 159 -5.83 5.17 -16.51
CA ARG A 159 -6.49 5.36 -17.81
C ARG A 159 -7.96 5.72 -17.55
N TRP A 160 -8.45 6.78 -18.18
CA TRP A 160 -9.86 7.15 -18.13
C TRP A 160 -10.67 6.30 -19.11
N MET A 161 -11.89 5.93 -18.71
CA MET A 161 -12.80 5.13 -19.49
C MET A 161 -13.99 5.97 -19.96
N SER A 162 -14.22 5.98 -21.27
CA SER A 162 -15.45 6.48 -21.88
C SER A 162 -16.67 5.62 -21.50
N PRO A 163 -17.91 6.12 -21.62
CA PRO A 163 -19.12 5.32 -21.38
C PRO A 163 -19.20 4.04 -22.25
N ALA A 164 -18.68 4.08 -23.47
CA ALA A 164 -18.62 2.91 -24.35
C ALA A 164 -17.63 1.85 -23.83
N GLU A 165 -16.46 2.26 -23.34
CA GLU A 165 -15.48 1.34 -22.74
C GLU A 165 -15.99 0.76 -21.42
N GLN A 166 -16.69 1.56 -20.60
CA GLN A 166 -17.37 1.08 -19.39
C GLN A 166 -18.42 0.01 -19.75
N THR A 167 -19.25 0.26 -20.77
CA THR A 167 -20.28 -0.69 -21.23
C THR A 167 -19.66 -2.02 -21.68
N ALA A 168 -18.60 -1.96 -22.49
CA ALA A 168 -17.91 -3.16 -22.97
C ALA A 168 -17.27 -3.96 -21.81
N ALA A 169 -16.63 -3.28 -20.87
CA ALA A 169 -16.05 -3.92 -19.68
C ALA A 169 -17.13 -4.57 -18.81
N LEU A 170 -18.26 -3.89 -18.55
CA LEU A 170 -19.37 -4.45 -17.79
C LEU A 170 -19.96 -5.69 -18.46
N GLN A 171 -20.14 -5.67 -19.79
CA GLN A 171 -20.62 -6.84 -20.54
C GLN A 171 -19.67 -8.03 -20.41
N GLY A 172 -18.38 -7.82 -20.66
CA GLY A 172 -17.39 -8.89 -20.62
C GLY A 172 -17.17 -9.46 -19.22
N LEU A 173 -17.14 -8.61 -18.18
CA LEU A 173 -17.08 -9.04 -16.79
C LEU A 173 -18.33 -9.84 -16.38
N ALA A 174 -19.54 -9.38 -16.75
CA ALA A 174 -20.77 -10.11 -16.48
C ALA A 174 -20.78 -11.49 -17.15
N ASP A 175 -20.33 -11.58 -18.40
CA ASP A 175 -20.23 -12.84 -19.13
C ASP A 175 -19.24 -13.81 -18.47
N LEU A 176 -18.12 -13.32 -17.93
CA LEU A 176 -17.18 -14.15 -17.18
C LEU A 176 -17.81 -14.70 -15.90
N VAL A 177 -18.53 -13.87 -15.15
CA VAL A 177 -19.25 -14.32 -13.95
C VAL A 177 -20.31 -15.35 -14.29
N GLU A 178 -21.12 -15.10 -15.31
CA GLU A 178 -22.18 -16.00 -15.74
C GLU A 178 -21.64 -17.37 -16.17
N ARG A 179 -20.46 -17.41 -16.80
CA ARG A 179 -19.80 -18.65 -17.24
C ARG A 179 -19.09 -19.41 -16.13
N HIS A 180 -18.39 -18.72 -15.23
CA HIS A 180 -17.40 -19.35 -14.36
C HIS A 180 -17.78 -19.40 -12.88
N TYR A 181 -18.76 -18.62 -12.43
CA TYR A 181 -19.16 -18.65 -11.03
C TYR A 181 -19.80 -20.00 -10.67
N VAL A 182 -19.41 -20.54 -9.51
CA VAL A 182 -19.74 -21.91 -9.10
C VAL A 182 -21.25 -22.16 -8.99
N PHE A 183 -22.02 -21.19 -8.50
CA PHE A 183 -23.47 -21.33 -8.36
C PHE A 183 -24.20 -20.69 -9.54
N ALA A 184 -24.69 -21.52 -10.47
CA ALA A 184 -25.27 -21.03 -11.74
C ALA A 184 -26.44 -20.06 -11.58
N ASN A 185 -27.29 -20.26 -10.56
CA ASN A 185 -28.42 -19.36 -10.28
C ASN A 185 -27.92 -17.97 -9.82
N ASP A 186 -26.98 -17.94 -8.87
CA ASP A 186 -26.41 -16.68 -8.37
C ASP A 186 -25.57 -15.97 -9.45
N ALA A 187 -24.92 -16.74 -10.33
CA ALA A 187 -24.13 -16.21 -11.44
C ALA A 187 -24.96 -15.29 -12.35
N ALA A 188 -26.21 -15.67 -12.63
CA ALA A 188 -27.13 -14.88 -13.45
C ALA A 188 -27.51 -13.56 -12.76
N ASP A 189 -27.73 -13.60 -11.44
CA ASP A 189 -28.04 -12.40 -10.65
C ASP A 189 -26.86 -11.42 -10.63
N TYR A 190 -25.64 -11.90 -10.39
CA TYR A 190 -24.44 -11.07 -10.44
C TYR A 190 -24.22 -10.48 -11.83
N ALA A 191 -24.36 -11.29 -12.88
CA ALA A 191 -24.21 -10.81 -14.25
C ALA A 191 -25.25 -9.73 -14.59
N ALA A 192 -26.49 -9.89 -14.13
CA ALA A 192 -27.54 -8.88 -14.30
C ALA A 192 -27.24 -7.58 -13.53
N GLU A 193 -26.70 -7.69 -12.31
CA GLU A 193 -26.25 -6.54 -11.51
C GLU A 193 -25.13 -5.76 -12.21
N ILE A 194 -24.10 -6.46 -12.68
CA ILE A 194 -22.97 -5.88 -13.40
C ILE A 194 -23.46 -5.19 -14.69
N ARG A 195 -24.32 -5.83 -15.48
CA ARG A 195 -24.85 -5.25 -16.73
C ARG A 195 -25.70 -3.99 -16.51
N ARG A 196 -26.29 -3.82 -15.32
CA ARG A 196 -27.10 -2.64 -14.96
C ARG A 196 -26.30 -1.57 -14.22
N TRP A 197 -24.99 -1.77 -14.03
CA TRP A 197 -24.14 -0.84 -13.30
C TRP A 197 -24.16 0.54 -13.97
N PRO A 198 -24.32 1.63 -13.20
CA PRO A 198 -24.44 2.98 -13.76
C PRO A 198 -23.13 3.43 -14.40
N LEU A 199 -23.22 4.03 -15.59
CA LEU A 199 -22.09 4.64 -16.28
C LEU A 199 -21.79 6.03 -15.69
N VAL A 200 -20.51 6.40 -15.65
CA VAL A 200 -20.04 7.71 -15.15
C VAL A 200 -19.61 8.59 -16.32
N GLU A 201 -20.07 9.85 -16.35
CA GLU A 201 -19.69 10.88 -17.32
C GLU A 201 -18.97 12.08 -16.64
N PRO A 202 -17.91 12.65 -17.26
CA PRO A 202 -17.38 12.35 -18.60
C PRO A 202 -16.57 11.05 -18.69
N GLY A 203 -16.37 10.34 -17.57
CA GLY A 203 -15.71 9.04 -17.47
C GLY A 203 -15.31 8.73 -16.03
N VAL A 204 -14.78 7.53 -15.81
CA VAL A 204 -14.17 7.09 -14.54
C VAL A 204 -12.82 6.47 -14.87
N SER A 205 -11.88 6.50 -13.93
CA SER A 205 -10.63 5.80 -14.17
C SER A 205 -10.77 4.27 -14.05
N THR A 206 -9.87 3.52 -14.70
CA THR A 206 -9.90 2.04 -14.62
C THR A 206 -9.77 1.51 -13.19
N ALA A 207 -8.99 2.18 -12.33
CA ALA A 207 -8.85 1.78 -10.93
C ALA A 207 -10.13 2.05 -10.14
N GLU A 208 -10.72 3.25 -10.25
CA GLU A 208 -11.97 3.61 -9.59
C GLU A 208 -13.13 2.71 -10.05
N PHE A 209 -13.19 2.39 -11.35
CA PHE A 209 -14.19 1.46 -11.89
C PHE A 209 -14.04 0.06 -11.30
N ALA A 210 -12.82 -0.50 -11.30
CA ALA A 210 -12.55 -1.82 -10.74
C ALA A 210 -12.84 -1.88 -9.24
N GLU A 211 -12.47 -0.85 -8.48
CA GLU A 211 -12.69 -0.76 -7.04
C GLU A 211 -14.19 -0.66 -6.72
N ALA A 212 -14.91 0.25 -7.37
CA ALA A 212 -16.34 0.43 -7.12
C ALA A 212 -17.16 -0.83 -7.44
N LEU A 213 -16.86 -1.49 -8.55
CA LEU A 213 -17.54 -2.74 -8.92
C LEU A 213 -17.13 -3.90 -8.01
N THR A 214 -15.85 -3.98 -7.61
CA THR A 214 -15.39 -4.95 -6.61
C THR A 214 -16.18 -4.80 -5.31
N ASP A 215 -16.27 -3.59 -4.78
CA ASP A 215 -16.93 -3.31 -3.50
C ASP A 215 -18.43 -3.60 -3.56
N ALA A 216 -19.07 -3.41 -4.70
CA ALA A 216 -20.46 -3.78 -4.91
C ALA A 216 -20.68 -5.28 -4.81
N LEU A 217 -19.92 -6.05 -5.60
CA LEU A 217 -20.06 -7.51 -5.63
C LEU A 217 -19.69 -8.16 -4.29
N ARG A 218 -18.68 -7.60 -3.60
CA ARG A 218 -18.24 -8.05 -2.26
C ARG A 218 -19.26 -7.93 -1.16
N ARG A 219 -20.35 -7.18 -1.36
CA ARG A 219 -21.47 -7.15 -0.41
C ARG A 219 -22.21 -8.48 -0.33
N ARG A 220 -22.17 -9.29 -1.39
CA ARG A 220 -22.81 -10.61 -1.45
C ARG A 220 -21.77 -11.74 -1.45
N ASP A 221 -20.66 -11.59 -2.16
CA ASP A 221 -19.55 -12.57 -2.16
C ASP A 221 -18.19 -11.88 -2.11
N ARG A 222 -17.46 -12.11 -1.01
CA ARG A 222 -16.17 -11.50 -0.72
C ARG A 222 -15.04 -11.92 -1.69
N HIS A 223 -15.23 -12.98 -2.47
CA HIS A 223 -14.22 -13.48 -3.41
C HIS A 223 -14.00 -12.55 -4.59
N PHE A 224 -15.03 -11.82 -5.03
CA PHE A 224 -14.91 -10.97 -6.20
C PHE A 224 -13.78 -9.97 -6.01
N LYS A 225 -12.86 -9.91 -6.98
CA LYS A 225 -11.83 -8.90 -7.05
C LYS A 225 -11.61 -8.56 -8.50
N ILE A 226 -11.81 -7.30 -8.85
CA ILE A 226 -11.57 -6.79 -10.18
C ILE A 226 -10.29 -5.96 -10.15
N THR A 227 -9.43 -6.17 -11.15
CA THR A 227 -8.18 -5.43 -11.31
C THR A 227 -8.01 -4.98 -12.76
N TRP A 228 -7.35 -3.85 -12.95
CA TRP A 228 -6.86 -3.44 -14.25
C TRP A 228 -5.48 -4.05 -14.51
N GLY A 229 -5.34 -4.84 -15.57
CA GLY A 229 -4.15 -5.64 -15.83
C GLY A 229 -4.11 -6.95 -15.04
N GLU A 230 -3.17 -7.81 -15.43
CA GLU A 230 -2.99 -9.14 -14.85
C GLU A 230 -2.69 -9.04 -13.34
N PRO A 231 -3.43 -9.77 -12.49
CA PRO A 231 -3.16 -9.76 -11.06
C PRO A 231 -1.80 -10.38 -10.80
N ASP A 232 -1.08 -9.79 -9.84
CA ASP A 232 0.21 -10.30 -9.41
C ASP A 232 0.04 -11.72 -8.85
N GLN A 233 0.49 -12.72 -9.62
CA GLN A 233 0.38 -14.12 -9.24
C GLN A 233 1.31 -14.47 -8.06
N THR A 234 2.31 -13.64 -7.76
CA THR A 234 3.24 -13.84 -6.63
C THR A 234 2.60 -13.59 -5.26
N ALA A 235 1.42 -12.96 -5.22
CA ALA A 235 0.65 -12.74 -3.99
C ALA A 235 -0.16 -13.96 -3.54
N ARG A 236 -0.30 -15.01 -4.37
CA ARG A 236 -0.59 -16.36 -3.86
C ARG A 236 0.70 -16.85 -3.24
N SER A 237 0.89 -16.56 -1.96
CA SER A 237 2.00 -17.11 -1.20
C SER A 237 1.98 -18.64 -1.36
N THR A 238 2.81 -19.16 -2.26
CA THR A 238 3.53 -20.39 -1.94
C THR A 238 4.20 -20.09 -0.61
N PRO A 239 3.90 -20.84 0.46
CA PRO A 239 4.61 -20.68 1.72
C PRO A 239 6.10 -20.67 1.40
N ASP A 240 6.75 -19.58 1.77
CA ASP A 240 8.16 -19.30 1.50
C ASP A 240 8.98 -20.53 1.89
N GLU A 241 9.72 -21.11 0.93
CA GLU A 241 10.65 -22.25 1.13
C GLU A 241 11.90 -21.82 1.93
N THR A 242 11.75 -20.88 2.87
CA THR A 242 12.82 -20.41 3.74
C THR A 242 12.73 -21.13 5.08
N ALA A 243 13.50 -22.22 5.22
CA ALA A 243 13.81 -22.95 6.47
C ALA A 243 12.70 -22.85 7.55
N ALA A 244 11.54 -23.44 7.25
CA ALA A 244 10.29 -23.17 7.94
C ALA A 244 10.28 -23.71 9.38
N ALA A 245 9.73 -22.91 10.31
CA ALA A 245 9.28 -23.42 11.60
C ALA A 245 8.32 -24.62 11.40
N PRO A 246 8.27 -25.59 12.33
CA PRO A 246 7.44 -26.78 12.18
C PRO A 246 5.97 -26.41 11.94
N SER A 247 5.31 -27.11 11.00
CA SER A 247 3.91 -26.83 10.66
C SER A 247 2.98 -27.27 11.79
N LEU A 248 3.41 -28.24 12.59
CA LEU A 248 2.72 -28.71 13.78
C LEU A 248 3.66 -28.70 14.98
N ASP A 249 3.15 -28.25 16.13
CA ASP A 249 3.84 -28.36 17.42
C ASP A 249 2.99 -29.15 18.42
N PHE A 250 3.64 -29.88 19.31
CA PHE A 250 2.97 -30.64 20.36
C PHE A 250 3.45 -30.24 21.74
N ARG A 251 2.49 -29.98 22.61
CA ARG A 251 2.68 -29.68 24.04
C ARG A 251 1.69 -30.45 24.91
N ARG A 252 1.94 -30.44 26.23
CA ARG A 252 1.16 -31.19 27.22
C ARG A 252 0.61 -30.23 28.27
N ASP A 253 -0.64 -30.44 28.68
CA ASP A 253 -1.22 -29.84 29.88
C ASP A 253 -1.82 -30.96 30.75
N GLY A 254 -1.05 -31.41 31.75
CA GLY A 254 -1.39 -32.60 32.51
C GLY A 254 -1.45 -33.85 31.62
N GLU A 255 -2.63 -34.48 31.55
CA GLU A 255 -2.86 -35.66 30.68
C GLU A 255 -3.57 -35.29 29.37
N THR A 256 -3.74 -34.01 29.08
CA THR A 256 -4.27 -33.52 27.79
C THR A 256 -3.09 -33.24 26.87
N GLY A 257 -3.12 -33.83 25.67
CA GLY A 257 -2.18 -33.46 24.60
C GLY A 257 -2.75 -32.32 23.77
N ILE A 258 -1.88 -31.39 23.39
CA ILE A 258 -2.26 -30.24 22.57
C ILE A 258 -1.40 -30.25 21.31
N ILE A 259 -2.06 -30.34 20.14
CA ILE A 259 -1.42 -30.17 18.84
C ILE A 259 -1.76 -28.76 18.35
N ALA A 260 -0.77 -27.90 18.21
CA ALA A 260 -0.94 -26.59 17.58
C ALA A 260 -0.60 -26.69 16.10
N VAL A 261 -1.58 -26.44 15.23
CA VAL A 261 -1.39 -26.51 13.78
C VAL A 261 -1.14 -25.10 13.27
N ARG A 262 0.08 -24.80 12.82
CA ARG A 262 0.42 -23.48 12.27
C ARG A 262 0.02 -23.36 10.80
N GLN A 263 0.11 -24.48 10.08
CA GLN A 263 -0.26 -24.56 8.67
C GLN A 263 -0.67 -26.00 8.33
N PHE A 264 -1.57 -26.16 7.37
CA PHE A 264 -1.86 -27.45 6.75
C PHE A 264 -0.86 -27.65 5.60
N ALA A 265 0.31 -28.23 5.92
CA ALA A 265 1.31 -28.61 4.91
C ALA A 265 0.78 -29.70 3.97
N ASP A 266 1.45 -29.97 2.86
CA ASP A 266 1.02 -31.06 1.98
C ASP A 266 1.35 -32.42 2.61
N ALA A 267 0.35 -33.20 3.03
CA ALA A 267 0.57 -34.51 3.63
C ALA A 267 0.94 -35.61 2.61
N ASP A 268 1.01 -35.28 1.32
CA ASP A 268 1.62 -36.16 0.33
C ASP A 268 3.16 -35.99 0.29
N ASP A 269 3.69 -34.94 0.92
CA ASP A 269 5.10 -34.84 1.30
C ASP A 269 5.39 -35.77 2.51
N PRO A 270 6.34 -36.72 2.39
CA PRO A 270 6.70 -37.63 3.46
C PRO A 270 7.12 -36.95 4.77
N ASP A 271 7.83 -35.83 4.72
CA ASP A 271 8.35 -35.15 5.90
C ASP A 271 7.21 -34.48 6.69
N ALA A 272 6.28 -33.83 5.98
CA ALA A 272 5.08 -33.26 6.57
C ALA A 272 4.15 -34.34 7.16
N ALA A 273 4.00 -35.47 6.44
CA ALA A 273 3.21 -36.59 6.94
C ALA A 273 3.82 -37.21 8.20
N GLU A 274 5.15 -37.31 8.28
CA GLU A 274 5.85 -37.83 9.45
C GLU A 274 5.78 -36.87 10.65
N GLU A 275 5.89 -35.56 10.43
CA GLU A 275 5.69 -34.55 11.48
C GLU A 275 4.29 -34.68 12.13
N ALA A 276 3.25 -34.83 11.30
CA ALA A 276 1.89 -35.02 11.78
C ALA A 276 1.73 -36.33 12.57
N ARG A 277 2.29 -37.44 12.07
CA ARG A 277 2.26 -38.73 12.77
C ARG A 277 3.02 -38.68 14.10
N ALA A 278 4.16 -38.03 14.16
CA ALA A 278 4.91 -37.84 15.40
C ALA A 278 4.08 -37.09 16.46
N CYS A 279 3.30 -36.08 16.05
CA CYS A 279 2.36 -35.41 16.96
C CYS A 279 1.22 -36.33 17.43
N LEU A 280 0.66 -37.14 16.53
CA LEU A 280 -0.39 -38.12 16.83
C LEU A 280 0.11 -39.24 17.77
N GLU A 281 1.33 -39.74 17.57
CA GLU A 281 1.97 -40.71 18.46
C GLU A 281 2.06 -40.19 19.90
N ARG A 282 2.36 -38.91 20.06
CA ARG A 282 2.45 -38.26 21.37
C ARG A 282 1.08 -38.08 22.06
N LEU A 283 -0.04 -38.33 21.37
CA LEU A 283 -1.37 -38.41 21.97
C LEU A 283 -1.68 -39.78 22.57
N ALA A 284 -0.98 -40.85 22.18
CA ALA A 284 -1.32 -42.22 22.56
C ALA A 284 -1.36 -42.46 24.09
N ASP A 285 -0.57 -41.69 24.86
CA ASP A 285 -0.50 -41.76 26.32
C ASP A 285 -1.32 -40.66 27.02
N ARG A 286 -2.21 -39.97 26.29
CA ARG A 286 -3.05 -38.86 26.78
C ARG A 286 -4.50 -39.33 26.96
N ARG A 287 -5.24 -38.59 27.79
CA ARG A 287 -6.67 -38.86 28.07
C ARG A 287 -7.63 -38.01 27.25
N ALA A 288 -7.14 -36.93 26.67
CA ALA A 288 -7.90 -36.02 25.81
C ALA A 288 -6.94 -35.29 24.86
N ALA A 289 -7.47 -34.83 23.74
CA ALA A 289 -6.75 -34.07 22.74
C ALA A 289 -7.39 -32.69 22.56
N VAL A 290 -6.54 -31.67 22.45
CA VAL A 290 -6.91 -30.35 21.96
C VAL A 290 -6.12 -30.09 20.68
N ILE A 291 -6.80 -29.71 19.60
CA ILE A 291 -6.15 -29.26 18.37
C ILE A 291 -6.38 -27.74 18.27
N ASP A 292 -5.30 -26.98 18.38
CA ASP A 292 -5.31 -25.51 18.36
C ASP A 292 -5.09 -25.02 16.92
N LEU A 293 -6.16 -24.47 16.34
CA LEU A 293 -6.23 -23.95 14.96
C LEU A 293 -6.31 -22.41 14.93
N ARG A 294 -6.07 -21.75 16.07
CA ARG A 294 -6.15 -20.29 16.14
C ARG A 294 -5.04 -19.66 15.29
N GLY A 295 -5.42 -18.75 14.40
CA GLY A 295 -4.48 -18.09 13.50
C GLY A 295 -4.02 -18.93 12.31
N THR A 296 -4.56 -20.14 12.11
CA THR A 296 -4.18 -21.06 11.03
C THR A 296 -4.92 -20.70 9.74
N PRO A 297 -4.23 -20.18 8.70
CA PRO A 297 -4.90 -19.72 7.47
C PRO A 297 -5.42 -20.87 6.60
N GLY A 298 -5.05 -22.11 6.92
CA GLY A 298 -5.37 -23.32 6.16
C GLY A 298 -4.14 -23.88 5.45
N GLY A 299 -4.31 -24.31 4.20
CA GLY A 299 -3.29 -24.99 3.41
C GLY A 299 -3.87 -26.15 2.61
N TRP A 300 -3.18 -27.27 2.57
CA TRP A 300 -3.54 -28.43 1.75
C TRP A 300 -4.61 -29.30 2.43
N PRO A 301 -5.65 -29.73 1.68
CA PRO A 301 -6.66 -30.66 2.19
C PRO A 301 -6.09 -32.00 2.65
N SER A 302 -4.98 -32.46 2.05
CA SER A 302 -4.31 -33.73 2.36
C SER A 302 -3.96 -33.86 3.86
N MET A 303 -3.56 -32.76 4.51
CA MET A 303 -3.27 -32.76 5.95
C MET A 303 -4.53 -32.81 6.82
N ALA A 304 -5.64 -32.22 6.37
CA ALA A 304 -6.93 -32.37 7.06
C ALA A 304 -7.38 -33.83 7.04
N GLU A 305 -7.25 -34.50 5.90
CA GLU A 305 -7.56 -35.92 5.76
C GLU A 305 -6.70 -36.80 6.67
N LEU A 306 -5.38 -36.54 6.73
CA LEU A 306 -4.42 -37.26 7.56
C LEU A 306 -4.71 -37.07 9.05
N LEU A 307 -4.86 -35.83 9.52
CA LEU A 307 -5.11 -35.54 10.93
C LEU A 307 -6.49 -36.04 11.39
N ALA A 308 -7.50 -36.03 10.51
CA ALA A 308 -8.86 -36.45 10.88
C ALA A 308 -8.99 -37.98 10.96
N GLY A 309 -8.20 -38.71 10.17
CA GLY A 309 -8.23 -40.17 10.06
C GLY A 309 -8.26 -40.90 11.41
N PRO A 310 -7.26 -40.71 12.28
CA PRO A 310 -7.18 -41.34 13.59
C PRO A 310 -8.40 -41.12 14.50
N PHE A 311 -9.09 -39.99 14.34
CA PHE A 311 -10.24 -39.64 15.18
C PHE A 311 -11.58 -40.09 14.61
N LEU A 312 -11.66 -40.44 13.33
CA LEU A 312 -12.93 -40.81 12.66
C LEU A 312 -13.14 -42.32 12.49
N GLY A 313 -12.23 -43.11 13.07
CA GLY A 313 -12.32 -44.56 13.12
C GLY A 313 -11.64 -45.30 11.96
N PRO A 314 -11.87 -46.61 11.83
CA PRO A 314 -11.06 -47.49 10.97
C PRO A 314 -11.41 -47.45 9.49
N ARG A 315 -12.49 -46.74 9.10
CA ARG A 315 -12.94 -46.61 7.70
C ARG A 315 -12.84 -45.15 7.27
N PRO A 316 -12.49 -44.86 6.01
CA PRO A 316 -12.51 -43.49 5.51
C PRO A 316 -13.89 -42.87 5.71
N VAL A 317 -13.92 -41.66 6.29
CA VAL A 317 -15.12 -40.86 6.49
C VAL A 317 -15.05 -39.64 5.57
N PRO A 318 -16.10 -39.35 4.78
CA PRO A 318 -16.13 -38.17 3.93
C PRO A 318 -15.91 -36.87 4.72
N ILE A 319 -14.92 -36.07 4.28
CA ILE A 319 -14.59 -34.77 4.89
C ILE A 319 -15.33 -33.67 4.14
N VAL A 320 -15.13 -33.56 2.83
CA VAL A 320 -15.75 -32.53 2.01
C VAL A 320 -15.92 -33.01 0.56
N THR A 321 -17.01 -32.59 -0.07
CA THR A 321 -17.24 -32.71 -1.51
C THR A 321 -17.00 -31.35 -2.16
N PHE A 322 -16.03 -31.27 -3.07
CA PHE A 322 -15.79 -30.08 -3.87
C PHE A 322 -16.76 -30.05 -5.06
N MET A 323 -17.66 -29.08 -5.05
CA MET A 323 -18.58 -28.81 -6.15
C MET A 323 -17.92 -27.84 -7.12
N SER A 324 -17.92 -28.18 -8.40
CA SER A 324 -17.79 -27.22 -9.49
C SER A 324 -19.16 -26.78 -9.97
N ARG A 325 -19.19 -25.92 -10.98
CA ARG A 325 -20.43 -25.52 -11.66
C ARG A 325 -21.13 -26.69 -12.34
N GLU A 326 -20.38 -27.66 -12.88
CA GLU A 326 -20.93 -28.82 -13.59
C GLU A 326 -21.45 -29.91 -12.63
N GLY A 327 -21.14 -29.82 -11.34
CA GLY A 327 -21.53 -30.80 -10.33
C GLY A 327 -20.37 -31.15 -9.40
N PRO A 328 -20.44 -32.28 -8.69
CA PRO A 328 -19.33 -32.75 -7.86
C PRO A 328 -18.09 -33.02 -8.71
N GLU A 329 -16.98 -32.34 -8.41
CA GLU A 329 -15.71 -32.50 -9.13
C GLU A 329 -14.78 -33.47 -8.40
N ALA A 330 -14.73 -33.37 -7.07
CA ALA A 330 -13.90 -34.21 -6.22
C ALA A 330 -14.53 -34.40 -4.85
N SER A 331 -14.12 -35.45 -4.14
CA SER A 331 -14.44 -35.64 -2.72
C SER A 331 -13.20 -36.08 -1.98
N SER A 332 -13.01 -35.55 -0.77
CA SER A 332 -11.98 -36.00 0.16
C SER A 332 -12.59 -36.87 1.25
N SER A 333 -11.78 -37.78 1.78
CA SER A 333 -12.13 -38.59 2.94
C SER A 333 -10.95 -38.66 3.88
N SER A 334 -11.22 -38.87 5.17
CA SER A 334 -10.19 -39.08 6.17
C SER A 334 -9.29 -40.26 5.78
N ARG A 335 -8.03 -40.24 6.22
CA ARG A 335 -7.03 -41.29 5.99
C ARG A 335 -6.85 -42.12 7.27
N PRO A 336 -7.60 -43.23 7.49
CA PRO A 336 -7.46 -44.03 8.70
C PRO A 336 -6.04 -44.54 8.89
N ASP A 337 -5.60 -44.61 10.15
CA ASP A 337 -4.30 -45.19 10.50
C ASP A 337 -4.47 -46.10 11.73
N PRO A 338 -4.41 -47.43 11.56
CA PRO A 338 -4.60 -48.38 12.64
C PRO A 338 -3.61 -48.23 13.80
N ARG A 339 -2.44 -47.60 13.58
CA ARG A 339 -1.48 -47.30 14.66
C ARG A 339 -2.07 -46.40 15.74
N PHE A 340 -3.07 -45.59 15.37
CA PHE A 340 -3.71 -44.60 16.23
C PHE A 340 -5.16 -44.96 16.58
N ALA A 341 -5.56 -46.24 16.48
CA ALA A 341 -6.95 -46.66 16.71
C ALA A 341 -7.51 -46.24 18.09
N ALA A 342 -6.66 -46.07 19.11
CA ALA A 342 -7.07 -45.59 20.42
C ALA A 342 -7.55 -44.12 20.42
N LEU A 343 -7.19 -43.33 19.40
CA LEU A 343 -7.60 -41.93 19.29
C LEU A 343 -9.07 -41.79 18.86
N ASP A 344 -9.68 -42.80 18.23
CA ASP A 344 -11.07 -42.78 17.77
C ASP A 344 -12.05 -42.43 18.90
N SER A 345 -11.85 -42.99 20.10
CA SER A 345 -12.72 -42.75 21.27
C SER A 345 -12.22 -41.64 22.21
N MET A 346 -11.10 -40.99 21.90
CA MET A 346 -10.50 -39.97 22.76
C MET A 346 -11.31 -38.66 22.76
N PRO A 347 -11.66 -38.05 23.91
CA PRO A 347 -12.26 -36.73 23.94
C PRO A 347 -11.43 -35.71 23.13
N LEU A 348 -12.06 -35.05 22.15
CA LEU A 348 -11.39 -34.17 21.19
C LEU A 348 -12.04 -32.79 21.18
N TYR A 349 -11.21 -31.76 21.31
CA TYR A 349 -11.63 -30.37 21.27
C TYR A 349 -10.83 -29.63 20.20
N LEU A 350 -11.51 -28.82 19.39
CA LEU A 350 -10.85 -27.97 18.40
C LEU A 350 -10.97 -26.52 18.86
N VAL A 351 -9.84 -25.81 18.88
CA VAL A 351 -9.81 -24.39 19.24
C VAL A 351 -9.69 -23.56 17.98
N VAL A 352 -10.63 -22.67 17.75
CA VAL A 352 -10.71 -21.87 16.51
C VAL A 352 -10.89 -20.38 16.82
N ASN A 353 -10.56 -19.53 15.85
CA ASN A 353 -10.86 -18.10 15.91
C ASN A 353 -11.14 -17.50 14.52
N GLU A 354 -11.37 -16.19 14.45
CA GLU A 354 -11.67 -15.44 13.24
C GLU A 354 -10.56 -15.49 12.17
N ARG A 355 -9.39 -16.01 12.53
CA ARG A 355 -8.23 -16.20 11.64
C ARG A 355 -8.03 -17.65 11.19
N THR A 356 -8.85 -18.58 11.67
CA THR A 356 -8.88 -19.96 11.18
C THR A 356 -9.53 -19.96 9.79
N GLY A 357 -8.83 -20.47 8.77
CA GLY A 357 -9.24 -20.36 7.36
C GLY A 357 -9.12 -21.66 6.56
N SER A 358 -9.87 -21.75 5.47
CA SER A 358 -9.67 -22.71 4.37
C SER A 358 -9.62 -24.18 4.85
N ALA A 359 -8.55 -24.94 4.57
CA ALA A 359 -8.43 -26.34 4.98
C ALA A 359 -8.59 -26.56 6.50
N ALA A 360 -8.23 -25.58 7.33
CA ALA A 360 -8.45 -25.65 8.79
C ALA A 360 -9.94 -25.56 9.14
N GLU A 361 -10.72 -24.77 8.40
CA GLU A 361 -12.18 -24.71 8.54
C GLU A 361 -12.82 -26.01 8.05
N SER A 362 -12.36 -26.58 6.93
CA SER A 362 -12.84 -27.88 6.43
C SER A 362 -12.64 -29.00 7.47
N PHE A 363 -11.44 -29.05 8.07
CA PHE A 363 -11.10 -29.98 9.15
C PHE A 363 -12.02 -29.80 10.37
N ALA A 364 -12.19 -28.55 10.83
CA ALA A 364 -13.03 -28.26 11.99
C ALA A 364 -14.50 -28.57 11.72
N TYR A 365 -15.02 -28.16 10.56
CA TYR A 365 -16.40 -28.40 10.17
C TYR A 365 -16.66 -29.91 10.08
N ALA A 366 -15.81 -30.69 9.42
CA ALA A 366 -16.02 -32.12 9.26
C ALA A 366 -16.01 -32.89 10.60
N LEU A 367 -15.09 -32.55 11.52
CA LEU A 367 -15.06 -33.17 12.85
C LEU A 367 -16.22 -32.72 13.75
N GLN A 368 -16.68 -31.49 13.62
CA GLN A 368 -17.87 -31.01 14.33
C GLN A 368 -19.14 -31.72 13.85
N SER A 369 -19.35 -31.75 12.53
CA SER A 369 -20.57 -32.23 11.90
C SER A 369 -20.69 -33.76 11.85
N THR A 370 -19.60 -34.48 12.12
CA THR A 370 -19.61 -35.92 12.49
C THR A 370 -19.96 -36.15 13.97
N GLY A 371 -20.05 -35.08 14.76
CA GLY A 371 -20.19 -35.15 16.22
C GLY A 371 -18.92 -35.58 16.94
N ARG A 372 -17.78 -35.63 16.24
CA ARG A 372 -16.54 -36.20 16.76
C ARG A 372 -15.79 -35.24 17.68
N ALA A 373 -15.79 -33.95 17.38
CA ALA A 373 -15.08 -32.95 18.17
C ALA A 373 -16.03 -31.85 18.65
N THR A 374 -15.71 -31.29 19.82
CA THR A 374 -16.34 -30.04 20.29
C THR A 374 -15.48 -28.85 19.86
N VAL A 375 -16.05 -27.95 19.08
CA VAL A 375 -15.40 -26.72 18.62
C VAL A 375 -15.58 -25.62 19.65
N VAL A 376 -14.47 -24.98 20.05
CA VAL A 376 -14.42 -23.97 21.11
C VAL A 376 -13.74 -22.71 20.58
N GLY A 377 -14.33 -21.54 20.80
CA GLY A 377 -13.73 -20.25 20.42
C GLY A 377 -14.73 -19.27 19.84
N THR A 378 -14.41 -18.70 18.68
CA THR A 378 -15.27 -17.78 17.92
C THR A 378 -15.50 -18.30 16.50
N ALA A 379 -16.46 -17.72 15.77
CA ALA A 379 -16.66 -18.06 14.36
C ALA A 379 -15.37 -17.85 13.54
N THR A 380 -15.13 -18.76 12.59
CA THR A 380 -13.92 -18.74 11.74
C THR A 380 -14.04 -17.73 10.58
N ALA A 381 -13.00 -17.64 9.74
CA ALA A 381 -12.91 -16.63 8.70
C ALA A 381 -14.03 -16.70 7.64
N GLY A 382 -14.57 -17.88 7.38
CA GLY A 382 -15.54 -18.16 6.32
C GLY A 382 -14.91 -18.06 4.93
N ALA A 383 -13.72 -18.63 4.74
CA ALA A 383 -12.94 -18.60 3.49
C ALA A 383 -12.98 -19.99 2.83
N ALA A 384 -14.17 -20.40 2.39
CA ALA A 384 -14.42 -21.76 1.95
C ALA A 384 -14.17 -21.94 0.44
N ASN A 385 -14.65 -21.00 -0.37
CA ASN A 385 -14.73 -21.20 -1.82
C ASN A 385 -13.38 -20.96 -2.54
N PRO A 386 -12.81 -21.97 -3.22
CA PRO A 386 -11.69 -21.73 -4.13
C PRO A 386 -12.13 -20.91 -5.35
N GLY A 387 -11.19 -20.16 -5.93
CA GLY A 387 -11.45 -19.33 -7.10
C GLY A 387 -10.26 -19.13 -8.03
N ARG A 388 -10.53 -18.52 -9.18
CA ARG A 388 -9.55 -18.25 -10.24
C ARG A 388 -9.75 -16.86 -10.82
N SER A 389 -8.67 -16.27 -11.32
CA SER A 389 -8.71 -15.01 -12.06
C SER A 389 -8.94 -15.28 -13.54
N PHE A 390 -9.83 -14.50 -14.16
CA PHE A 390 -10.14 -14.57 -15.58
C PHE A 390 -9.91 -13.20 -16.22
N ALA A 391 -9.35 -13.21 -17.43
CA ALA A 391 -9.07 -12.00 -18.21
C ALA A 391 -10.26 -11.61 -19.07
N ASP A 392 -10.54 -10.32 -19.15
CA ASP A 392 -11.48 -9.70 -20.06
C ASP A 392 -10.74 -8.95 -21.20
N PRO A 393 -11.20 -9.01 -22.46
CA PRO A 393 -10.56 -8.31 -23.58
C PRO A 393 -10.42 -6.79 -23.41
N SER A 394 -11.22 -6.15 -22.55
CA SER A 394 -11.07 -4.71 -22.26
C SER A 394 -9.83 -4.38 -21.40
N GLY A 395 -9.15 -5.38 -20.85
CA GLY A 395 -7.94 -5.23 -20.03
C GLY A 395 -8.17 -5.43 -18.52
N PHE A 396 -9.41 -5.68 -18.11
CA PHE A 396 -9.73 -6.05 -16.73
C PHE A 396 -9.52 -7.54 -16.48
N TRP A 397 -9.31 -7.87 -15.21
CA TRP A 397 -9.33 -9.22 -14.69
C TRP A 397 -10.33 -9.30 -13.55
N ILE A 398 -10.96 -10.46 -13.39
CA ILE A 398 -11.89 -10.73 -12.30
C ILE A 398 -11.59 -12.07 -11.64
N PHE A 399 -11.41 -12.04 -10.31
CA PHE A 399 -11.36 -13.24 -9.49
C PHE A 399 -12.78 -13.73 -9.21
N ILE A 400 -13.06 -14.99 -9.54
CA ILE A 400 -14.38 -15.61 -9.43
C ILE A 400 -14.24 -16.89 -8.62
N ALA A 401 -15.13 -17.13 -7.66
CA ALA A 401 -15.26 -18.42 -6.98
C ALA A 401 -15.74 -19.49 -7.97
N THR A 402 -14.90 -20.49 -8.22
CA THR A 402 -15.13 -21.55 -9.21
C THR A 402 -15.46 -22.89 -8.58
N GLY A 403 -15.27 -23.01 -7.26
CA GLY A 403 -15.65 -24.20 -6.52
C GLY A 403 -16.26 -23.86 -5.16
N ALA A 404 -16.98 -24.83 -4.60
CA ALA A 404 -17.59 -24.73 -3.29
C ALA A 404 -17.39 -26.04 -2.53
N PRO A 405 -16.67 -26.02 -1.39
CA PRO A 405 -16.65 -27.17 -0.50
C PRO A 405 -18.02 -27.34 0.17
N ILE A 406 -18.64 -28.49 -0.03
CA ILE A 406 -19.89 -28.89 0.61
C ILE A 406 -19.61 -30.02 1.59
N ASP A 407 -20.10 -29.85 2.80
CA ASP A 407 -20.09 -30.90 3.78
C ASP A 407 -21.15 -31.96 3.44
N PRO A 408 -20.76 -33.25 3.30
CA PRO A 408 -21.65 -34.27 2.76
C PRO A 408 -22.78 -34.70 3.70
N ARG A 409 -22.75 -34.33 4.99
CA ARG A 409 -23.80 -34.72 5.95
C ARG A 409 -24.81 -33.60 6.16
N THR A 410 -24.35 -32.35 6.20
CA THR A 410 -25.22 -31.18 6.33
C THR A 410 -25.76 -30.69 4.98
N ALA A 411 -25.09 -31.04 3.88
CA ALA A 411 -25.33 -30.49 2.55
C ALA A 411 -25.20 -28.96 2.50
N THR A 412 -24.37 -28.38 3.37
CA THR A 412 -24.10 -26.94 3.45
C THR A 412 -22.60 -26.64 3.40
N ASN A 413 -22.23 -25.35 3.34
CA ASN A 413 -20.86 -24.87 3.45
C ASN A 413 -20.72 -23.86 4.61
N TRP A 414 -19.50 -23.44 4.90
CA TRP A 414 -19.18 -22.41 5.90
C TRP A 414 -18.78 -21.07 5.27
N GLU A 415 -19.05 -20.88 3.99
CA GLU A 415 -18.68 -19.68 3.26
C GLU A 415 -19.35 -18.44 3.87
N GLY A 416 -18.57 -17.36 4.08
CA GLY A 416 -19.07 -16.10 4.63
C GLY A 416 -19.48 -16.10 6.11
N VAL A 417 -19.87 -17.25 6.67
CA VAL A 417 -20.33 -17.39 8.07
C VAL A 417 -19.29 -18.03 8.99
N GLY A 418 -18.35 -18.79 8.42
CA GLY A 418 -17.38 -19.59 9.17
C GLY A 418 -18.00 -20.80 9.87
N VAL A 419 -17.13 -21.65 10.41
CA VAL A 419 -17.49 -22.72 11.35
C VAL A 419 -17.90 -22.04 12.66
N ARG A 420 -19.14 -22.26 13.09
CA ARG A 420 -19.64 -21.74 14.37
C ARG A 420 -19.21 -22.66 15.50
N PRO A 421 -18.59 -22.16 16.58
CA PRO A 421 -18.17 -23.01 17.69
C PRO A 421 -19.39 -23.58 18.43
N ASP A 422 -19.26 -24.80 18.94
CA ASP A 422 -20.24 -25.40 19.85
C ASP A 422 -20.23 -24.69 21.21
N VAL A 423 -19.04 -24.22 21.61
CA VAL A 423 -18.82 -23.45 22.84
C VAL A 423 -18.18 -22.11 22.47
N GLU A 424 -19.02 -21.08 22.36
CA GLU A 424 -18.56 -19.72 22.15
C GLU A 424 -17.97 -19.14 23.44
N THR A 425 -16.82 -18.44 23.34
CA THR A 425 -16.18 -17.81 24.49
C THR A 425 -15.48 -16.52 24.12
N ALA A 426 -15.65 -15.50 24.96
CA ALA A 426 -14.92 -14.23 24.88
C ALA A 426 -13.56 -14.26 25.62
N GLY A 427 -13.29 -15.32 26.39
CA GLY A 427 -12.02 -15.54 27.10
C GLY A 427 -11.03 -16.39 26.29
N ASP A 428 -9.96 -16.88 26.92
CA ASP A 428 -9.04 -17.79 26.23
C ASP A 428 -9.74 -19.10 25.86
N ALA A 429 -9.91 -19.32 24.55
CA ALA A 429 -10.56 -20.48 23.99
C ALA A 429 -9.77 -21.77 24.29
N LEU A 430 -8.44 -21.70 24.37
CA LEU A 430 -7.61 -22.83 24.75
C LEU A 430 -7.85 -23.22 26.20
N ASP A 431 -7.85 -22.24 27.12
CA ASP A 431 -8.11 -22.53 28.54
C ASP A 431 -9.51 -23.12 28.73
N THR A 432 -10.47 -22.68 27.94
CA THR A 432 -11.82 -23.23 27.93
C THR A 432 -11.84 -24.68 27.45
N ALA A 433 -11.20 -24.99 26.33
CA ALA A 433 -11.05 -26.36 25.83
C ALA A 433 -10.31 -27.25 26.83
N LEU A 434 -9.25 -26.75 27.48
CA LEU A 434 -8.51 -27.49 28.51
C LEU A 434 -9.35 -27.81 29.75
N ARG A 435 -10.22 -26.88 30.19
CA ARG A 435 -11.18 -27.16 31.27
C ARG A 435 -12.19 -28.23 30.88
N LEU A 436 -12.73 -28.17 29.66
CA LEU A 436 -13.65 -29.18 29.15
C LEU A 436 -12.98 -30.56 29.06
N ALA A 437 -11.77 -30.61 28.52
CA ALA A 437 -10.97 -31.83 28.44
C ALA A 437 -10.65 -32.44 29.82
N LYS A 438 -10.44 -31.61 30.84
CA LYS A 438 -10.27 -32.06 32.24
C LYS A 438 -11.59 -32.56 32.83
N ALA A 439 -12.73 -32.01 32.43
CA ALA A 439 -14.06 -32.38 32.94
C ALA A 439 -14.60 -33.68 32.34
N ALA A 440 -14.34 -33.96 31.05
CA ALA A 440 -14.72 -35.19 30.36
C ALA A 440 -14.05 -36.48 30.91
N ARG A 441 -13.25 -36.34 31.98
CA ARG A 441 -12.57 -37.42 32.72
C ARG A 441 -13.44 -38.07 33.79
N ARG A 442 -14.60 -37.50 34.10
CA ARG A 442 -15.58 -38.03 35.06
C ARG A 442 -16.70 -38.72 34.31
#